data_AF-A0A8T2L797-F1
#
_entry.id   AF-A0A8T2L797-F1
#
_cell.length_a   1.000
_cell.length_b   1.000
_cell.length_c   1.000
_cell.angle_alpha   90.00
_cell.angle_beta   90.00
_cell.angle_gamma   90.00
#
_symmetry.space_group_name_H-M   'P 1'
#
loop_
_entity.id
_entity.type
_entity.pdbx_description
1 polymer ?
#
loop_
_entity_poly.entity_id
_entity_poly.type
_entity_poly.pdbx_seq_one_letter_code
_entity_poly.pdbx_strand_id
1 'polypeptide(L)'
;MDLLVQDRDFLRESLKEALAVRSGMQEKRAVKSLATGQRNQSSETDNSSSSESSEDSESSEDEVSTQGSKKTSMKRCMKKHKFKKTKKIKKMRVQTPDDSIRRYKLVLEKVQIEHISKAEAYARLGIDRNTIVSQAPIAELAATNPDVFKSLKASFKRKDSLKRFSETCRSFCEQEPTATAILKKKEEGSLLDIYKI
;
A
#
# COMPACT_ATOMS: atom_id res chain seq x y z
N MET A 1 -49.93 -1.28 26.46
CA MET A 1 -49.15 -2.44 25.98
C MET A 1 -47.78 -1.92 25.60
N ASP A 2 -46.74 -2.37 26.30
CA ASP A 2 -45.37 -1.86 26.13
C ASP A 2 -44.82 -2.23 24.75
N LEU A 3 -44.55 -1.21 23.93
CA LEU A 3 -43.98 -1.36 22.58
C LEU A 3 -42.71 -2.22 22.58
N LEU A 4 -41.92 -2.13 23.65
CA LEU A 4 -40.69 -2.91 23.84
C LEU A 4 -40.95 -4.41 24.05
N VAL A 5 -42.08 -4.78 24.65
CA VAL A 5 -42.45 -6.20 24.84
C VAL A 5 -42.87 -6.79 23.49
N GLN A 6 -43.58 -6.02 22.68
CA GLN A 6 -44.03 -6.43 21.36
C GLN A 6 -42.85 -6.64 20.40
N ASP A 7 -41.89 -5.71 20.36
CA ASP A 7 -40.68 -5.85 19.53
C ASP A 7 -39.81 -7.05 19.96
N ARG A 8 -39.68 -7.28 21.28
CA ARG A 8 -38.97 -8.44 21.82
C ARG A 8 -39.61 -9.75 21.36
N ASP A 9 -40.93 -9.83 21.40
CA ASP A 9 -41.65 -11.05 21.06
C ASP A 9 -41.63 -11.31 19.55
N PHE A 10 -41.76 -10.26 18.75
CA PHE A 10 -41.57 -10.32 17.30
C PHE A 10 -40.18 -10.87 16.91
N LEU A 11 -39.11 -10.35 17.53
CA LEU A 11 -37.75 -10.82 17.27
C LEU A 11 -37.55 -12.29 17.65
N ARG A 12 -38.16 -12.73 18.75
CA ARG A 12 -38.10 -14.13 19.20
C ARG A 12 -38.82 -15.06 18.24
N GLU A 13 -39.96 -14.65 17.72
CA GLU A 13 -40.75 -15.44 16.78
C GLU A 13 -40.07 -15.55 15.42
N SER A 14 -39.54 -14.44 14.90
CA SER A 14 -38.75 -14.41 13.66
C SER A 14 -37.51 -15.32 13.73
N LEU A 15 -36.80 -15.34 14.86
CA LEU A 15 -35.66 -16.24 15.06
C LEU A 15 -36.07 -17.72 15.13
N LYS A 16 -37.20 -18.05 15.76
CA LYS A 16 -37.73 -19.42 15.80
C LYS A 16 -38.09 -19.91 14.40
N GLU A 17 -38.75 -19.08 13.60
CA GLU A 17 -39.10 -19.41 12.21
C GLU A 17 -37.85 -19.63 11.34
N ALA A 18 -36.87 -18.74 11.43
CA ALA A 18 -35.61 -18.88 10.68
C ALA A 18 -34.83 -20.16 11.05
N LEU A 19 -34.85 -20.57 12.31
CA LEU A 19 -34.25 -21.84 12.75
C LEU A 19 -35.03 -23.06 12.29
N ALA A 20 -36.37 -23.01 12.29
CA ALA A 20 -37.21 -24.09 11.78
C ALA A 20 -37.00 -24.31 10.27
N VAL A 21 -36.91 -23.22 9.49
CA VAL A 21 -36.60 -23.28 8.04
C VAL A 21 -35.21 -23.88 7.81
N ARG A 22 -34.21 -23.50 8.63
CA ARG A 22 -32.85 -24.06 8.54
C ARG A 22 -32.81 -25.55 8.88
N SER A 23 -33.57 -25.99 9.88
CA SER A 23 -33.64 -27.40 10.26
C SER A 23 -34.34 -28.25 9.18
N GLY A 24 -35.40 -27.73 8.55
CA GLY A 24 -36.06 -28.40 7.42
C GLY A 24 -35.22 -28.46 6.13
N MET A 25 -34.24 -27.56 5.97
CA MET A 25 -33.30 -27.60 4.84
C MET A 25 -32.12 -28.56 5.05
N GLN A 26 -31.82 -28.97 6.28
CA GLN A 26 -30.74 -29.93 6.56
C GLN A 26 -31.12 -31.39 6.27
N GLU A 27 -32.42 -31.73 6.33
CA GLU A 27 -32.90 -33.09 6.06
C GLU A 27 -32.83 -33.46 4.56
N LYS A 28 -32.83 -32.46 3.65
CA LYS A 28 -32.74 -32.68 2.19
C LYS A 28 -31.32 -32.68 1.61
N ARG A 29 -30.29 -32.47 2.45
CA ARG A 29 -28.88 -32.36 1.99
C ARG A 29 -27.97 -33.49 2.47
N ALA A 30 -28.51 -34.47 3.19
CA ALA A 30 -27.78 -35.63 3.72
C ALA A 30 -27.69 -36.83 2.76
N VAL A 31 -27.97 -36.65 1.47
CA VAL A 31 -27.94 -37.73 0.46
C VAL A 31 -27.07 -37.39 -0.75
N LYS A 32 -25.87 -36.83 -0.52
CA LYS A 32 -24.83 -36.77 -1.57
C LYS A 32 -23.42 -36.54 -1.01
N SER A 33 -22.91 -37.50 -0.24
CA SER A 33 -21.50 -37.55 0.11
C SER A 33 -21.00 -39.00 0.20
N LEU A 34 -21.02 -39.71 -0.93
CA LEU A 34 -20.22 -40.90 -1.13
C LEU A 34 -19.80 -40.96 -2.61
N ALA A 35 -18.59 -40.48 -2.90
CA ALA A 35 -17.75 -41.04 -3.96
C ALA A 35 -16.36 -40.39 -3.96
N THR A 36 -15.34 -41.26 -3.86
CA THR A 36 -13.94 -41.10 -4.33
C THR A 36 -12.93 -40.55 -3.33
N GLY A 37 -12.31 -41.49 -2.61
CA GLY A 37 -10.99 -41.32 -2.01
C GLY A 37 -9.85 -41.82 -2.93
N GLN A 38 -8.63 -41.72 -2.38
CA GLN A 38 -7.30 -42.11 -2.91
C GLN A 38 -6.69 -41.05 -3.87
N ARG A 39 -5.45 -40.56 -3.70
CA ARG A 39 -4.20 -41.25 -3.38
C ARG A 39 -3.14 -40.33 -2.74
N ASN A 40 -2.30 -40.95 -1.89
CA ASN A 40 -1.00 -40.47 -1.41
C ASN A 40 0.01 -40.27 -2.55
N GLN A 41 1.00 -39.38 -2.38
CA GLN A 41 2.44 -39.73 -2.35
C GLN A 41 3.36 -38.50 -2.20
N SER A 42 4.29 -38.63 -1.27
CA SER A 42 5.52 -37.88 -1.01
C SER A 42 6.59 -38.08 -2.09
N SER A 43 7.45 -37.08 -2.33
CA SER A 43 8.90 -37.29 -2.48
C SER A 43 9.65 -35.96 -2.64
N GLU A 44 10.58 -35.77 -1.72
CA GLU A 44 11.76 -34.90 -1.76
C GLU A 44 12.65 -35.24 -2.96
N THR A 45 13.28 -34.25 -3.58
CA THR A 45 14.59 -34.42 -4.24
C THR A 45 15.37 -33.11 -4.21
N ASP A 46 16.40 -33.09 -3.38
CA ASP A 46 17.59 -32.24 -3.52
C ASP A 46 18.24 -32.44 -4.89
N ASN A 47 18.79 -31.38 -5.47
CA ASN A 47 19.94 -31.55 -6.36
C ASN A 47 20.89 -30.35 -6.32
N SER A 48 22.14 -30.71 -6.44
CA SER A 48 23.33 -30.04 -5.92
C SER A 48 23.94 -29.03 -6.89
N SER A 49 24.71 -28.10 -6.31
CA SER A 49 26.04 -27.62 -6.72
C SER A 49 26.24 -27.12 -8.16
N SER A 50 26.71 -25.88 -8.29
CA SER A 50 28.09 -25.62 -8.74
C SER A 50 28.51 -24.19 -8.43
N SER A 51 29.80 -24.09 -8.14
CA SER A 51 30.54 -22.92 -7.73
C SER A 51 31.19 -22.26 -8.95
N GLU A 52 31.22 -20.93 -8.98
CA GLU A 52 32.32 -20.22 -9.63
C GLU A 52 32.67 -18.97 -8.82
N SER A 53 33.85 -19.04 -8.21
CA SER A 53 34.60 -17.93 -7.67
C SER A 53 35.03 -16.99 -8.79
N SER A 54 35.02 -15.68 -8.53
CA SER A 54 35.96 -14.73 -9.12
C SER A 54 36.07 -13.55 -8.16
N GLU A 55 37.11 -13.66 -7.36
CA GLU A 55 37.91 -12.59 -6.78
C GLU A 55 38.35 -11.56 -7.83
N ASP A 56 38.30 -10.27 -7.51
CA ASP A 56 39.28 -9.29 -7.99
C ASP A 56 39.24 -8.01 -7.14
N SER A 57 40.45 -7.56 -6.81
CA SER A 57 40.85 -6.65 -5.75
C SER A 57 40.57 -5.16 -5.96
N GLU A 58 40.39 -4.47 -4.82
CA GLU A 58 41.02 -3.21 -4.38
C GLU A 58 41.72 -2.30 -5.43
N SER A 59 41.41 -1.00 -5.42
CA SER A 59 42.40 0.09 -5.17
C SER A 59 41.84 1.50 -5.47
N SER A 60 41.69 2.26 -4.39
CA SER A 60 42.09 3.66 -4.13
C SER A 60 42.13 4.78 -5.19
N GLU A 61 41.60 5.92 -4.72
CA GLU A 61 41.85 7.35 -4.96
C GLU A 61 43.01 7.82 -5.88
N ASP A 62 42.78 8.84 -6.73
CA ASP A 62 43.09 10.25 -6.44
C ASP A 62 42.95 11.20 -7.65
N GLU A 63 42.84 12.48 -7.34
CA GLU A 63 42.69 13.67 -8.19
C GLU A 63 43.93 13.99 -9.07
N VAL A 64 43.71 14.54 -10.29
CA VAL A 64 44.58 15.62 -10.84
C VAL A 64 43.92 16.38 -12.01
N SER A 65 44.08 17.70 -11.97
CA SER A 65 43.64 18.72 -12.93
C SER A 65 44.69 18.97 -14.02
N THR A 66 44.27 19.29 -15.26
CA THR A 66 44.71 20.48 -16.08
C THR A 66 44.59 20.31 -17.62
N GLN A 67 43.91 21.31 -18.22
CA GLN A 67 44.01 21.98 -19.54
C GLN A 67 44.53 21.28 -20.82
N GLY A 68 43.80 21.43 -21.94
CA GLY A 68 44.36 21.29 -23.30
C GLY A 68 43.35 21.22 -24.46
N SER A 69 43.23 22.32 -25.21
CA SER A 69 42.31 22.65 -26.31
C SER A 69 42.33 21.79 -27.60
N LYS A 70 41.15 21.55 -28.22
CA LYS A 70 40.74 21.96 -29.61
C LYS A 70 39.75 20.97 -30.30
N LYS A 71 38.59 21.56 -30.67
CA LYS A 71 37.62 21.27 -31.76
C LYS A 71 37.69 19.91 -32.50
N THR A 72 36.58 19.16 -32.51
CA THR A 72 35.81 18.80 -33.73
C THR A 72 34.61 17.89 -33.42
N SER A 73 33.60 18.01 -34.29
CA SER A 73 32.46 17.10 -34.49
C SER A 73 31.23 17.23 -33.56
N MET A 74 30.25 17.91 -34.15
CA MET A 74 28.84 17.91 -33.80
C MET A 74 28.32 16.45 -33.78
N LYS A 75 28.05 15.91 -32.59
CA LYS A 75 27.18 14.74 -32.42
C LYS A 75 26.15 15.07 -31.36
N ARG A 76 24.91 15.31 -31.82
CA ARG A 76 23.71 15.43 -30.99
C ARG A 76 23.57 14.15 -30.16
N CYS A 77 24.15 14.15 -28.96
CA CYS A 77 23.87 13.13 -27.97
C CYS A 77 22.51 13.48 -27.36
N MET A 78 21.46 12.85 -27.90
CA MET A 78 20.16 12.78 -27.25
C MET A 78 20.42 12.35 -25.81
N LYS A 79 20.17 13.26 -24.86
CA LYS A 79 20.18 12.96 -23.42
C LYS A 79 19.13 11.89 -23.19
N LYS A 80 19.51 10.62 -23.34
CA LYS A 80 18.77 9.48 -22.80
C LYS A 80 18.66 9.76 -21.31
N HIS A 81 17.48 10.22 -20.89
CA HIS A 81 17.10 10.20 -19.48
C HIS A 81 17.43 8.79 -18.98
N LYS A 82 18.47 8.68 -18.16
CA LYS A 82 18.75 7.47 -17.42
C LYS A 82 17.55 7.28 -16.50
N PHE A 83 16.57 6.51 -16.95
CA PHE A 83 15.56 5.93 -16.07
C PHE A 83 16.37 5.19 -15.00
N LYS A 84 16.42 5.77 -13.80
CA LYS A 84 17.00 5.12 -12.63
C LYS A 84 16.27 3.79 -12.55
N LYS A 85 16.97 2.68 -12.80
CA LYS A 85 16.41 1.33 -12.68
C LYS A 85 15.65 1.31 -11.36
N THR A 86 14.35 1.10 -11.42
CA THR A 86 13.47 1.00 -10.26
C THR A 86 14.05 -0.10 -9.38
N LYS A 87 14.77 0.29 -8.32
CA LYS A 87 15.24 -0.65 -7.30
C LYS A 87 13.98 -1.41 -6.88
N LYS A 88 13.94 -2.73 -7.09
CA LYS A 88 12.84 -3.57 -6.60
C LYS A 88 12.72 -3.25 -5.12
N ILE A 89 11.69 -2.50 -4.75
CA ILE A 89 11.48 -2.10 -3.36
C ILE A 89 11.27 -3.42 -2.63
N LYS A 90 12.26 -3.81 -1.81
CA LYS A 90 12.04 -4.88 -0.83
C LYS A 90 10.74 -4.50 -0.12
N LYS A 91 9.79 -5.43 -0.04
CA LYS A 91 8.47 -5.25 0.60
C LYS A 91 8.66 -4.93 2.08
N MET A 92 9.12 -3.72 2.38
CA MET A 92 9.46 -3.29 3.72
C MET A 92 8.17 -2.87 4.40
N ARG A 93 8.00 -3.40 5.62
CA ARG A 93 6.93 -2.96 6.50
C ARG A 93 7.16 -1.49 6.82
N VAL A 94 6.16 -0.66 6.51
CA VAL A 94 6.14 0.75 6.92
C VAL A 94 6.06 0.81 8.44
N GLN A 95 7.04 1.46 9.06
CA GLN A 95 7.10 1.65 10.51
C GLN A 95 7.02 3.12 10.90
N THR A 96 7.43 4.02 10.01
CA THR A 96 7.48 5.46 10.28
C THR A 96 6.46 6.25 9.45
N PRO A 97 6.10 7.47 9.90
CA PRO A 97 5.32 8.40 9.09
C PRO A 97 5.99 8.69 7.73
N ASP A 98 7.32 8.77 7.69
CA ASP A 98 8.06 9.00 6.44
C ASP A 98 7.95 7.84 5.46
N ASP A 99 7.97 6.59 5.95
CA ASP A 99 7.77 5.43 5.09
C ASP A 99 6.35 5.45 4.48
N SER A 100 5.35 5.90 5.25
CA SER A 100 3.97 6.06 4.79
C SER A 100 3.88 7.08 3.65
N ILE A 101 4.54 8.23 3.80
CA ILE A 101 4.60 9.28 2.78
C ILE A 101 5.31 8.77 1.52
N ARG A 102 6.46 8.09 1.67
CA ARG A 102 7.18 7.50 0.53
C ARG A 102 6.31 6.52 -0.24
N ARG A 103 5.62 5.63 0.47
CA ARG A 103 4.72 4.65 -0.15
C ARG A 103 3.58 5.33 -0.91
N TYR A 104 2.94 6.34 -0.32
CA TYR A 104 1.87 7.09 -0.97
C TYR A 104 2.35 7.78 -2.25
N LYS A 105 3.50 8.46 -2.20
CA LYS A 105 4.11 9.12 -3.37
C LYS A 105 4.47 8.13 -4.49
N LEU A 106 4.93 6.94 -4.13
CA LEU A 106 5.24 5.88 -5.10
C LEU A 106 3.99 5.44 -5.88
N VAL A 107 2.86 5.26 -5.19
CA VAL A 107 1.58 4.96 -5.86
C VAL A 107 1.18 6.12 -6.76
N LEU A 108 1.26 7.35 -6.27
CA LEU A 108 0.88 8.54 -7.03
C LEU A 108 1.70 8.64 -8.33
N GLU A 109 3.03 8.48 -8.22
CA GLU A 109 3.96 8.48 -9.35
C GLU A 109 3.61 7.38 -10.36
N LYS A 110 3.28 6.17 -9.90
CA LYS A 110 2.88 5.07 -10.78
C LYS A 110 1.60 5.37 -11.56
N VAL A 111 0.59 5.91 -10.89
CA VAL A 111 -0.68 6.29 -11.53
C VAL A 111 -0.45 7.42 -12.54
N GLN A 112 0.37 8.41 -12.22
CA GLN A 112 0.63 9.56 -13.09
C GLN A 112 1.51 9.22 -14.30
N ILE A 113 2.59 8.44 -14.11
CA ILE A 113 3.55 8.13 -15.18
C ILE A 113 3.01 7.06 -16.12
N GLU A 114 2.39 6.01 -15.58
CA GLU A 114 1.94 4.87 -16.38
C GLU A 114 0.48 5.01 -16.84
N HIS A 115 -0.22 6.06 -16.38
CA HIS A 115 -1.65 6.31 -16.67
C HIS A 115 -2.56 5.10 -16.39
N ILE A 116 -2.16 4.27 -15.43
CA ILE A 116 -2.90 3.07 -15.01
C ILE A 116 -3.88 3.38 -13.89
N SER A 117 -4.87 2.51 -13.72
CA SER A 117 -5.79 2.60 -12.57
C SER A 117 -5.05 2.48 -11.24
N LYS A 118 -5.60 3.07 -10.18
CA LYS A 118 -5.05 2.94 -8.83
C LYS A 118 -4.95 1.47 -8.39
N ALA A 119 -5.97 0.66 -8.72
CA ALA A 119 -6.00 -0.76 -8.40
C ALA A 119 -4.83 -1.51 -9.06
N GLU A 120 -4.54 -1.21 -10.32
CA GLU A 120 -3.40 -1.77 -11.02
C GLU A 120 -2.06 -1.30 -10.44
N ALA A 121 -1.96 -0.02 -10.07
CA ALA A 121 -0.78 0.51 -9.39
C ALA A 121 -0.53 -0.22 -8.04
N TYR A 122 -1.58 -0.46 -7.25
CA TYR A 122 -1.49 -1.25 -6.01
C TYR A 122 -1.00 -2.67 -6.28
N ALA A 123 -1.54 -3.35 -7.29
CA ALA A 123 -1.14 -4.71 -7.67
C ALA A 123 0.33 -4.78 -8.11
N ARG A 124 0.77 -3.87 -8.99
CA ARG A 124 2.17 -3.80 -9.47
C ARG A 124 3.16 -3.52 -8.34
N LEU A 125 2.76 -2.73 -7.34
CA LEU A 125 3.58 -2.41 -6.17
C LEU A 125 3.47 -3.44 -5.05
N GLY A 126 2.52 -4.38 -5.13
CA GLY A 126 2.24 -5.35 -4.08
C GLY A 126 1.77 -4.70 -2.78
N ILE A 127 1.01 -3.60 -2.87
CA ILE A 127 0.47 -2.86 -1.74
C ILE A 127 -1.03 -3.13 -1.65
N ASP A 128 -1.54 -3.39 -0.45
CA ASP A 128 -2.98 -3.52 -0.23
C ASP A 128 -3.69 -2.15 -0.21
N ARG A 129 -4.92 -2.08 -0.76
CA ARG A 129 -5.70 -0.84 -0.83
C ARG A 129 -5.93 -0.24 0.56
N ASN A 130 -6.31 -1.05 1.54
CA ASN A 130 -6.60 -0.56 2.90
C ASN A 130 -5.34 0.00 3.56
N THR A 131 -4.17 -0.52 3.20
CA THR A 131 -2.90 0.06 3.63
C THR A 131 -2.71 1.49 3.12
N ILE A 132 -3.04 1.77 1.86
CA ILE A 132 -2.98 3.13 1.32
C ILE A 132 -4.06 4.01 1.95
N VAL A 133 -5.29 3.52 2.07
CA VAL A 133 -6.42 4.26 2.69
C VAL A 133 -6.10 4.66 4.13
N SER A 134 -5.56 3.74 4.93
CA SER A 134 -5.26 3.98 6.35
C SER A 134 -4.07 4.93 6.56
N GLN A 135 -3.13 4.99 5.61
CA GLN A 135 -1.93 5.82 5.69
C GLN A 135 -2.06 7.16 4.98
N ALA A 136 -3.03 7.32 4.09
CA ALA A 136 -3.19 8.54 3.32
C ALA A 136 -3.35 9.82 4.15
N PRO A 137 -4.05 9.86 5.30
CA PRO A 137 -4.11 11.07 6.12
C PRO A 137 -2.73 11.62 6.51
N ILE A 138 -1.74 10.74 6.69
CA ILE A 138 -0.36 11.15 6.95
C ILE A 138 0.22 11.93 5.77
N ALA A 139 0.03 11.41 4.55
CA ALA A 139 0.55 12.03 3.34
C ALA A 139 -0.22 13.29 2.94
N GLU A 140 -1.54 13.28 3.11
CA GLU A 140 -2.42 14.43 2.86
C GLU A 140 -2.05 15.59 3.78
N LEU A 141 -1.97 15.37 5.10
CA LEU A 141 -1.56 16.39 6.07
C LEU A 141 -0.14 16.90 5.79
N ALA A 142 0.81 16.01 5.53
CA ALA A 142 2.19 16.41 5.22
C ALA A 142 2.28 17.28 3.94
N ALA A 143 1.37 17.08 2.99
CA ALA A 143 1.33 17.86 1.76
C ALA A 143 0.63 19.21 1.94
N THR A 144 -0.46 19.30 2.73
CA THR A 144 -1.25 20.53 2.87
C THR A 144 -0.82 21.41 4.03
N ASN A 145 -0.47 20.81 5.16
CA ASN A 145 -0.06 21.52 6.37
C ASN A 145 1.22 20.90 6.96
N PRO A 146 2.38 21.21 6.34
CA PRO A 146 3.65 20.61 6.73
C PRO A 146 4.08 20.98 8.15
N ASP A 147 3.65 22.12 8.69
CA ASP A 147 4.08 22.59 10.01
C ASP A 147 3.37 21.87 11.15
N VAL A 148 2.06 21.63 11.02
CA VAL A 148 1.32 20.74 11.92
C VAL A 148 1.88 19.32 11.83
N PHE A 149 2.13 18.83 10.61
CA PHE A 149 2.72 17.51 10.43
C PHE A 149 4.09 17.36 11.10
N LYS A 150 5.00 18.34 10.95
CA LYS A 150 6.31 18.34 11.63
C LYS A 150 6.16 18.30 13.15
N SER A 151 5.22 19.06 13.70
CA SER A 151 4.94 19.09 15.14
C SER A 151 4.45 17.73 15.66
N LEU A 152 3.51 17.10 14.96
CA LEU A 152 3.04 15.75 15.27
C LEU A 152 4.16 14.72 15.11
N LYS A 153 4.96 14.83 14.06
CA LYS A 153 6.07 13.91 13.80
C LYS A 153 7.13 14.01 14.90
N ALA A 154 7.39 15.21 15.44
CA ALA A 154 8.34 15.40 16.53
C ALA A 154 7.92 14.68 17.82
N SER A 155 6.62 14.48 18.05
CA SER A 155 6.11 13.70 19.19
C SER A 155 6.09 12.19 18.96
N PHE A 156 6.25 11.72 17.71
CA PHE A 156 6.20 10.31 17.34
C PHE A 156 7.50 9.56 17.69
N LYS A 157 7.39 8.53 18.54
CA LYS A 157 8.50 7.68 19.00
C LYS A 157 8.48 6.31 18.32
N ARG A 158 9.61 5.59 18.35
CA ARG A 158 9.80 4.29 17.67
C ARG A 158 8.78 3.21 18.04
N LYS A 159 8.23 3.24 19.26
CA LYS A 159 7.25 2.25 19.75
C LYS A 159 5.80 2.71 19.57
N ASP A 160 5.57 3.90 19.02
CA ASP A 160 4.23 4.43 18.86
C ASP A 160 3.50 3.73 17.72
N SER A 161 2.18 3.62 17.87
CA SER A 161 1.33 3.02 16.85
C SER A 161 1.16 3.98 15.69
N LEU A 162 1.69 3.60 14.52
CA LEU A 162 1.49 4.35 13.28
C LEU A 162 -0.01 4.52 12.93
N LYS A 163 -0.86 3.56 13.30
CA LYS A 163 -2.32 3.66 13.12
C LYS A 163 -2.92 4.79 13.95
N ARG A 164 -2.53 4.92 15.22
CA ARG A 164 -2.99 6.03 16.07
C ARG A 164 -2.51 7.36 15.52
N PHE A 165 -1.26 7.41 15.06
CA PHE A 165 -0.71 8.60 14.41
C PHE A 165 -1.51 8.98 13.15
N SER A 166 -1.89 8.02 12.30
CA SER A 166 -2.69 8.31 11.11
C SER A 166 -4.11 8.77 11.43
N GLU A 167 -4.72 8.25 12.50
CA GLU A 167 -6.01 8.71 13.02
C GLU A 167 -5.92 10.16 13.51
N THR A 168 -4.87 10.52 14.25
CA THR A 168 -4.61 11.92 14.64
C THR A 168 -4.44 12.81 13.42
N CYS A 169 -3.66 12.39 12.41
CA CYS A 169 -3.52 13.16 11.18
C CYS A 169 -4.86 13.36 10.46
N ARG A 170 -5.73 12.34 10.45
CA ARG A 170 -7.08 12.44 9.87
C ARG A 170 -7.90 13.55 10.53
N SER A 171 -7.87 13.64 11.86
CA SER A 171 -8.60 14.69 12.58
C SER A 171 -8.14 16.10 12.19
N PHE A 172 -6.87 16.29 11.81
CA PHE A 172 -6.38 17.57 11.28
C PHE A 172 -6.73 17.77 9.79
N CYS A 173 -6.79 16.69 9.01
CA CYS A 173 -7.23 16.75 7.62
C CYS A 173 -8.70 17.19 7.48
N GLU A 174 -9.55 16.88 8.45
CA GLU A 174 -10.97 17.24 8.48
C GLU A 174 -11.22 18.70 8.90
N GLN A 175 -10.21 19.37 9.49
CA GLN A 175 -10.32 20.76 9.93
C GLN A 175 -10.08 21.74 8.77
N GLU A 176 -10.87 22.81 8.71
CA GLU A 176 -10.57 23.93 7.82
C GLU A 176 -9.38 24.74 8.35
N PRO A 177 -8.51 25.29 7.47
CA PRO A 177 -8.56 25.28 6.00
C PRO A 177 -7.90 24.05 5.35
N THR A 178 -7.52 23.04 6.13
CA THR A 178 -6.77 21.87 5.63
C THR A 178 -7.64 21.01 4.71
N ALA A 179 -8.91 20.81 5.05
CA ALA A 179 -9.84 19.99 4.28
C ALA A 179 -10.03 20.52 2.84
N THR A 180 -10.33 21.82 2.69
CA THR A 180 -10.44 22.48 1.38
C THR A 180 -9.14 22.41 0.58
N ALA A 181 -7.99 22.61 1.22
CA ALA A 181 -6.70 22.48 0.54
C ALA A 181 -6.42 21.05 0.05
N ILE A 182 -6.86 20.02 0.78
CA ILE A 182 -6.72 18.61 0.36
C ILE A 182 -7.55 18.34 -0.89
N LEU A 183 -8.81 18.81 -0.91
CA LEU A 183 -9.70 18.65 -2.07
C LEU A 183 -9.09 19.27 -3.33
N LYS A 184 -8.63 20.53 -3.23
CA LYS A 184 -7.96 21.23 -4.34
C LYS A 184 -6.75 20.45 -4.87
N LYS A 185 -5.90 19.93 -3.98
CA LYS A 185 -4.73 19.13 -4.39
C LYS A 185 -5.09 17.79 -5.02
N LYS A 186 -6.23 17.19 -4.66
CA LYS A 186 -6.75 15.98 -5.31
C LYS A 186 -7.25 16.28 -6.72
N GLU A 187 -7.92 17.41 -6.92
CA GLU A 187 -8.38 17.87 -8.24
C GLU A 187 -7.21 18.20 -9.18
N GLU A 188 -6.16 18.84 -8.67
CA GLU A 188 -4.91 19.10 -9.40
C GLU A 188 -4.12 17.83 -9.71
N GLY A 189 -4.51 16.68 -9.14
CA GLY A 189 -3.78 15.41 -9.28
C GLY A 189 -2.49 15.35 -8.46
N SER A 190 -2.21 16.34 -7.60
CA SER A 190 -1.05 16.35 -6.69
C SER A 190 -1.21 15.40 -5.49
N LEU A 191 -2.43 14.96 -5.22
CA LEU A 191 -2.77 13.93 -4.23
C LEU A 191 -3.62 12.83 -4.90
N LEU A 192 -3.49 11.59 -4.41
CA LEU A 192 -4.38 10.50 -4.77
C LEU A 192 -5.76 10.74 -4.18
N ASP A 193 -6.77 10.85 -5.04
CA ASP A 193 -8.15 10.65 -4.64
C ASP A 193 -8.41 9.16 -4.46
N ILE A 194 -8.48 8.70 -3.21
CA ILE A 194 -8.56 7.28 -2.87
C ILE A 194 -9.98 6.73 -3.06
N TYR A 195 -11.00 7.60 -3.02
CA TYR A 195 -12.41 7.21 -3.05
C TYR A 195 -13.00 7.22 -4.46
N LYS A 196 -12.43 8.02 -5.37
CA LYS A 196 -12.85 8.06 -6.78
C LYS A 196 -12.31 6.87 -7.55
N ILE A 197 -13.17 5.93 -7.95
CA ILE A 197 -12.79 4.68 -8.65
C ILE A 197 -12.19 4.99 -10.03
#